data_AF-A0A6L2M380-F1
#
_entry.id   AF-A0A6L2M380-F1
#
_cell.length_a   1.000
_cell.length_b   1.000
_cell.length_c   1.000
_cell.angle_alpha   90.00
_cell.angle_beta   90.00
_cell.angle_gamma   90.00
#
_symmetry.space_group_name_H-M   'P 1'
#
loop_
_entity.id
_entity.type
_entity.pdbx_description
1 polymer ?
#
loop_
_entity_poly.entity_id
_entity_poly.type
_entity_poly.pdbx_seq_one_letter_code
_entity_poly.pdbx_strand_id
1 'polypeptide(L)'
;MVFKIDFAKAYDSIRWDYLGNVLKSFGFSVKWCSWIRGILNSSMAFILVNGSPTKEFQFHMGLKQRDPLALYLFIIIMESLHLSFSRVIEAGIFTDCSVAEKLNGSVLDSFRRNARGGVEEHQLAQLRLLIDPVILSFSEDRWIKYVPIKINVFAWRVWLDRLPTRTNLLRRNVSVPSLLCPTCSSSPEDISHLLFKCSLAVDVSRLICRWWDLSWSPLVSYSEWLDWFKSIRLNSKFKDVLEGVFYLSWWSIWNYRNQLLFVDQSLRKDVIFDDIVTRSFMWCQSRCSSSFSWLQHPHLISLPKRQISSCSTNNPRSQSIRPLTSTDLTGYVKDGAGIRVAYQGVSGAYSESAAEKAYPNCETVPCEQFDIAFQAVENWIADRAVLPIENSLGGSIHRNYDLLLRHGLHIVGEVQLSIKHCLLANHGVKIEDLTRVLSHPQALAQCEHTLTRLRVAREAVDDTAGAAQFVAHHKLKDTGAVASIGAARIYDLNVLAQDIQDDSDNVTRFLMLAREPIIPGTDRPFKTSIVFSLDEGPGMLYMALAVFSMRNINLTKIESRPQRKRPLIQHAGNGDGLKYFDYLFYCDFEASMADHNAQNALKHLKEFATFLRVLGSYPTEINLI
;
A
#
# COMPACT_ATOMS: atom_id res chain seq x y z
N MET A 1 -28.05 -43.87 6.92
CA MET A 1 -28.41 -42.85 7.94
C MET A 1 -28.06 -41.48 7.36
N VAL A 2 -29.04 -40.60 7.11
CA VAL A 2 -28.76 -39.23 6.69
C VAL A 2 -28.68 -38.37 7.95
N PHE A 3 -27.49 -37.86 8.23
CA PHE A 3 -27.21 -37.03 9.39
C PHE A 3 -27.31 -35.55 8.98
N LYS A 4 -28.44 -34.90 9.27
CA LYS A 4 -28.64 -33.48 9.01
C LYS A 4 -28.63 -32.71 10.33
N ILE A 5 -27.65 -31.84 10.49
CA ILE A 5 -27.56 -30.93 11.64
C ILE A 5 -28.22 -29.60 11.27
N ASP A 6 -29.22 -29.23 12.06
CA ASP A 6 -29.73 -27.85 12.09
C ASP A 6 -28.76 -27.00 12.92
N PHE A 7 -27.90 -26.24 12.23
CA PHE A 7 -26.89 -25.41 12.88
C PHE A 7 -27.49 -24.35 13.82
N ALA A 8 -28.68 -23.84 13.51
CA ALA A 8 -29.33 -22.82 14.36
C ALA A 8 -29.77 -23.40 15.70
N LYS A 9 -30.23 -24.67 15.72
CA LYS A 9 -30.60 -25.37 16.96
C LYS A 9 -29.42 -26.01 17.68
N ALA A 10 -28.44 -26.49 16.93
CA ALA A 10 -27.25 -27.14 17.49
C ALA A 10 -26.41 -26.16 18.32
N TYR A 11 -26.46 -24.87 17.99
CA TYR A 11 -25.71 -23.81 18.66
C TYR A 11 -25.96 -23.76 20.17
N ASP A 12 -27.22 -23.79 20.58
CA ASP A 12 -27.62 -23.72 22.00
C ASP A 12 -27.46 -25.05 22.74
N SER A 13 -27.12 -26.13 22.03
CA SER A 13 -27.11 -27.50 22.54
C SER A 13 -25.70 -28.04 22.83
N ILE A 14 -24.66 -27.23 22.70
CA ILE A 14 -23.29 -27.64 22.96
C ILE A 14 -23.07 -27.86 24.45
N ARG A 15 -22.55 -29.04 24.81
CA ARG A 15 -22.04 -29.28 26.15
C ARG A 15 -20.62 -28.77 26.33
N TRP A 16 -20.38 -28.09 27.45
CA TRP A 16 -19.08 -27.48 27.75
C TRP A 16 -17.97 -28.48 28.09
N ASP A 17 -18.33 -29.66 28.60
CA ASP A 17 -17.38 -30.75 28.84
C ASP A 17 -16.82 -31.30 27.52
N TYR A 18 -17.69 -31.50 26.52
CA TYR A 18 -17.30 -31.89 25.17
C TYR A 18 -16.47 -30.79 24.50
N LEU A 19 -16.88 -29.51 24.59
CA LEU A 19 -16.07 -28.39 24.12
C LEU A 19 -14.66 -28.40 24.74
N GLY A 20 -14.57 -28.62 26.04
CA GLY A 20 -13.28 -28.69 26.75
C GLY A 20 -12.40 -29.84 26.25
N ASN A 21 -12.99 -30.98 25.90
CA ASN A 21 -12.26 -32.11 25.32
C ASN A 21 -11.83 -31.81 23.88
N VAL A 22 -12.71 -31.25 23.06
CA VAL A 22 -12.39 -30.83 21.68
C VAL A 22 -11.26 -29.81 21.68
N LEU A 23 -11.30 -28.79 22.55
CA LEU A 23 -10.21 -27.81 22.65
C LEU A 23 -8.87 -28.47 23.03
N LYS A 24 -8.87 -29.42 23.98
CA LYS A 24 -7.65 -30.18 24.29
C LYS A 24 -7.19 -31.03 23.10
N SER A 25 -8.10 -31.72 22.43
CA SER A 25 -7.81 -32.57 21.27
C SER A 25 -7.33 -31.78 20.04
N PHE A 26 -7.75 -30.53 19.91
CA PHE A 26 -7.29 -29.59 18.88
C PHE A 26 -5.98 -28.89 19.26
N GLY A 27 -5.37 -29.23 20.40
CA GLY A 27 -4.05 -28.75 20.80
C GLY A 27 -4.04 -27.41 21.53
N PHE A 28 -5.19 -26.90 22.00
CA PHE A 28 -5.22 -25.64 22.75
C PHE A 28 -4.57 -25.80 24.13
N SER A 29 -3.70 -24.85 24.51
CA SER A 29 -2.99 -24.88 25.80
C SER A 29 -3.92 -25.02 27.02
N VAL A 30 -3.41 -25.61 28.10
CA VAL A 30 -4.14 -25.74 29.38
C VAL A 30 -4.57 -24.38 29.92
N LYS A 31 -3.74 -23.35 29.74
CA LYS A 31 -4.05 -21.97 30.14
C LYS A 31 -5.23 -21.40 29.35
N TRP A 32 -5.25 -21.63 28.04
CA TRP A 32 -6.36 -21.22 27.18
C TRP A 32 -7.66 -21.96 27.52
N CYS A 33 -7.58 -23.29 27.66
CA CYS A 33 -8.72 -24.10 28.07
C CYS A 33 -9.27 -23.66 29.44
N SER A 34 -8.39 -23.25 30.36
CA SER A 34 -8.78 -22.70 31.67
C SER A 34 -9.49 -21.36 31.54
N TRP A 35 -9.02 -20.45 30.68
CA TRP A 35 -9.69 -19.18 30.41
C TRP A 35 -11.07 -19.35 29.78
N ILE A 36 -11.20 -20.20 28.76
CA ILE A 36 -12.49 -20.50 28.13
C ILE A 36 -13.45 -21.11 29.14
N ARG A 37 -12.99 -22.06 29.96
CA ARG A 37 -13.77 -22.64 31.05
C ARG A 37 -14.16 -21.60 32.11
N GLY A 38 -13.27 -20.67 32.43
CA GLY A 38 -13.55 -19.56 33.33
C GLY A 38 -14.64 -18.64 32.80
N ILE A 39 -14.60 -18.29 31.50
CA ILE A 39 -15.64 -17.47 30.86
C ILE A 39 -17.00 -18.19 30.88
N LEU A 40 -17.02 -19.48 30.56
CA LEU A 40 -18.25 -20.28 30.56
C LEU A 40 -18.85 -20.45 31.96
N ASN A 41 -18.01 -20.69 32.97
CA ASN A 41 -18.46 -20.99 34.34
C ASN A 41 -18.68 -19.74 35.22
N SER A 42 -18.22 -18.56 34.82
CA SER A 42 -18.34 -17.32 35.62
C SER A 42 -19.66 -16.58 35.43
N SER A 43 -20.51 -17.02 34.50
CA SER A 43 -21.74 -16.33 34.17
C SER A 43 -22.87 -16.69 35.16
N MET A 44 -23.37 -15.67 35.86
CA MET A 44 -24.55 -15.73 36.75
C MET A 44 -25.71 -14.93 36.15
N ALA A 45 -26.94 -15.30 36.49
CA ALA A 45 -28.13 -14.49 36.24
C ALA A 45 -29.13 -14.54 37.40
N PHE A 46 -29.99 -13.54 37.45
CA PHE A 46 -31.18 -13.50 38.29
C PHE A 46 -32.39 -13.15 37.42
N ILE A 47 -33.58 -13.51 37.86
CA ILE A 47 -34.83 -13.16 37.20
C ILE A 47 -35.41 -11.94 37.90
N LEU A 48 -35.96 -10.98 37.16
CA LEU A 48 -36.74 -9.90 37.73
C LEU A 48 -38.19 -10.35 37.88
N VAL A 49 -38.68 -10.44 39.11
CA VAL A 49 -40.10 -10.69 39.40
C VAL A 49 -40.67 -9.40 39.97
N ASN A 50 -41.60 -8.78 39.24
CA ASN A 50 -42.20 -7.49 39.58
C ASN A 50 -41.17 -6.37 39.84
N GLY A 51 -40.09 -6.36 39.05
CA GLY A 51 -39.00 -5.38 39.18
C GLY A 51 -38.01 -5.66 40.31
N SER A 52 -38.22 -6.72 41.10
CA SER A 52 -37.30 -7.14 42.16
C SER A 52 -36.44 -8.33 41.70
N PRO A 53 -35.11 -8.28 41.89
CA PRO A 53 -34.22 -9.38 41.50
C PRO A 53 -34.39 -10.59 42.41
N THR A 54 -34.51 -11.78 41.83
CA THR A 54 -34.47 -13.06 42.54
C THR A 54 -33.03 -13.40 42.95
N LYS A 55 -32.87 -14.53 43.66
CA LYS A 55 -31.54 -15.10 43.91
C LYS A 55 -30.84 -15.42 42.59
N GLU A 56 -29.53 -15.20 42.57
CA GLU A 56 -28.68 -15.51 41.43
C GLU A 56 -28.52 -17.03 41.25
N PHE A 57 -28.47 -17.47 40.00
CA PHE A 57 -28.21 -18.85 39.59
C PHE A 57 -27.18 -18.88 38.44
N GLN A 58 -26.45 -19.99 38.34
CA GLN A 58 -25.41 -20.20 37.32
C GLN A 58 -26.02 -20.66 36.00
N PHE A 59 -25.50 -20.13 34.89
CA PHE A 59 -25.74 -20.73 33.58
C PHE A 59 -24.96 -22.04 33.45
N HIS A 60 -25.59 -23.06 32.88
CA HIS A 60 -24.97 -24.38 32.66
C HIS A 60 -24.81 -24.70 31.16
N MET A 61 -25.46 -23.92 30.29
CA MET A 61 -25.41 -24.04 28.83
C MET A 61 -25.59 -22.67 28.17
N GLY A 62 -24.94 -22.45 27.01
CA GLY A 62 -25.03 -21.22 26.23
C GLY A 62 -24.07 -20.10 26.67
N LEU A 63 -23.60 -19.31 25.69
CA LEU A 63 -22.89 -18.05 25.92
C LEU A 63 -23.88 -16.89 25.78
N LYS A 64 -23.54 -15.70 26.30
CA LYS A 64 -24.39 -14.52 26.13
C LYS A 64 -24.63 -14.26 24.63
N GLN A 65 -25.88 -14.02 24.26
CA GLN A 65 -26.23 -13.71 22.88
C GLN A 65 -25.44 -12.47 22.42
N ARG A 66 -24.86 -12.54 21.20
CA ARG A 66 -23.92 -11.54 20.63
C ARG A 66 -22.49 -11.57 21.19
N ASP A 67 -22.12 -12.56 21.99
CA ASP A 67 -20.72 -12.80 22.31
C ASP A 67 -19.97 -13.26 21.05
N PRO A 68 -18.96 -12.49 20.58
CA PRO A 68 -18.22 -12.86 19.38
C PRO A 68 -17.48 -14.19 19.51
N LEU A 69 -17.14 -14.64 20.73
CA LEU A 69 -16.43 -15.89 20.98
C LEU A 69 -17.29 -17.13 20.70
N ALA A 70 -18.60 -17.00 20.88
CA ALA A 70 -19.53 -18.11 20.84
C ALA A 70 -19.64 -18.74 19.44
N LEU A 71 -19.58 -17.93 18.38
CA LEU A 71 -19.53 -18.42 17.00
C LEU A 71 -18.27 -19.24 16.71
N TYR A 72 -17.11 -18.80 17.22
CA TYR A 72 -15.83 -19.49 16.99
C TYR A 72 -15.77 -20.82 17.72
N LEU A 73 -16.24 -20.89 18.97
CA LEU A 73 -16.30 -22.13 19.74
C LEU A 73 -17.24 -23.15 19.09
N PHE A 74 -18.37 -22.68 18.54
CA PHE A 74 -19.29 -23.51 17.78
C PHE A 74 -18.64 -24.10 16.52
N ILE A 75 -17.94 -23.29 15.74
CA ILE A 75 -17.24 -23.73 14.53
C ILE A 75 -16.20 -24.82 14.85
N ILE A 76 -15.42 -24.65 15.93
CA ILE A 76 -14.42 -25.64 16.36
C ILE A 76 -15.07 -27.00 16.66
N ILE A 77 -16.22 -27.01 17.32
CA ILE A 77 -16.96 -28.24 17.59
C ILE A 77 -17.49 -28.87 16.32
N MET A 78 -18.02 -28.06 15.40
CA MET A 78 -18.53 -28.56 14.12
C MET A 78 -17.42 -29.13 13.24
N GLU A 79 -16.21 -28.57 13.31
CA GLU A 79 -15.02 -29.13 12.65
C GLU A 79 -14.66 -30.50 13.22
N SER A 80 -14.68 -30.66 14.56
CA SER A 80 -14.46 -31.97 15.20
C SER A 80 -15.46 -33.01 14.73
N LEU A 81 -16.72 -32.60 14.56
CA LEU A 81 -17.78 -33.48 14.09
C LEU A 81 -17.60 -33.83 12.61
N HIS A 82 -17.28 -32.85 11.77
CA HIS A 82 -16.98 -33.07 10.35
C HIS A 82 -15.82 -34.05 10.18
N LEU A 83 -14.72 -33.86 10.89
CA LEU A 83 -13.57 -34.77 10.86
C LEU A 83 -13.92 -36.19 11.30
N SER A 84 -14.78 -36.32 12.30
CA SER A 84 -15.28 -37.63 12.76
C SER A 84 -16.07 -38.31 11.64
N PHE A 85 -16.98 -37.60 10.97
CA PHE A 85 -17.76 -38.16 9.86
C PHE A 85 -16.92 -38.49 8.64
N SER A 86 -15.99 -37.62 8.25
CA SER A 86 -15.10 -37.85 7.11
C SER A 86 -14.26 -39.13 7.29
N ARG A 87 -13.78 -39.40 8.52
CA ARG A 87 -13.04 -40.63 8.82
C ARG A 87 -13.91 -41.89 8.77
N VAL A 88 -15.17 -41.78 9.17
CA VAL A 88 -16.12 -42.91 9.09
C VAL A 88 -16.53 -43.19 7.63
N ILE A 89 -16.58 -42.15 6.79
CA ILE A 89 -16.77 -42.28 5.34
C ILE A 89 -15.52 -42.93 4.70
N GLU A 90 -14.31 -42.45 5.03
CA GLU A 90 -13.03 -43.01 4.53
C GLU A 90 -12.82 -44.48 4.95
N ALA A 91 -13.29 -44.87 6.15
CA ALA A 91 -13.25 -46.25 6.62
C ALA A 91 -14.29 -47.17 5.96
N GLY A 92 -15.09 -46.66 5.00
CA GLY A 92 -16.11 -47.43 4.29
C GLY A 92 -17.33 -47.79 5.14
N ILE A 93 -17.49 -47.16 6.31
CA ILE A 93 -18.58 -47.42 7.25
C ILE A 93 -19.83 -46.59 6.88
N PHE A 94 -19.65 -45.45 6.18
CA PHE A 94 -20.74 -44.72 5.51
C PHE A 94 -20.46 -44.60 4.01
N THR A 95 -21.45 -44.93 3.19
CA THR A 95 -21.43 -44.68 1.74
C THR A 95 -22.24 -43.44 1.40
N ASP A 96 -21.73 -42.61 0.48
CA ASP A 96 -22.40 -41.40 0.00
C ASP A 96 -23.77 -41.74 -0.61
N CYS A 97 -24.82 -41.05 -0.14
CA CYS A 97 -26.18 -41.17 -0.69
C CYS A 97 -26.59 -39.83 -1.32
N SER A 98 -26.83 -39.85 -2.63
CA SER A 98 -27.46 -38.75 -3.38
C SER A 98 -28.93 -38.59 -2.94
N VAL A 99 -29.39 -37.36 -2.79
CA VAL A 99 -30.66 -36.94 -2.13
C VAL A 99 -31.94 -37.32 -2.92
N ALA A 100 -31.84 -38.16 -3.94
CA ALA A 100 -32.99 -38.67 -4.68
C ALA A 100 -33.19 -40.16 -4.41
N GLU A 101 -33.87 -40.49 -3.31
CA GLU A 101 -34.92 -41.53 -3.27
C GLU A 101 -35.50 -41.72 -1.86
N LYS A 102 -36.77 -41.33 -1.74
CA LYS A 102 -37.84 -41.97 -0.94
C LYS A 102 -37.65 -42.10 0.58
N LEU A 103 -38.34 -41.17 1.25
CA LEU A 103 -39.15 -41.41 2.43
C LEU A 103 -39.80 -42.82 2.43
N ASN A 104 -39.66 -43.57 3.53
CA ASN A 104 -40.74 -44.23 4.29
C ASN A 104 -40.20 -45.31 5.24
N GLY A 105 -40.02 -45.00 6.54
CA GLY A 105 -39.75 -46.01 7.58
C GLY A 105 -39.02 -45.47 8.82
N SER A 106 -39.47 -45.84 10.02
CA SER A 106 -39.23 -45.15 11.30
C SER A 106 -37.82 -45.32 11.90
N VAL A 107 -37.21 -44.18 12.27
CA VAL A 107 -35.95 -44.00 13.03
C VAL A 107 -36.23 -43.99 14.55
N LEU A 108 -37.23 -44.73 15.04
CA LEU A 108 -37.60 -44.65 16.46
C LEU A 108 -36.47 -45.05 17.43
N ASP A 109 -35.41 -45.67 16.89
CA ASP A 109 -34.39 -46.37 17.67
C ASP A 109 -32.96 -45.88 17.43
N SER A 110 -32.74 -44.73 16.78
CA SER A 110 -31.43 -44.02 16.87
C SER A 110 -31.26 -43.34 18.24
N PHE A 111 -31.75 -44.03 19.29
CA PHE A 111 -32.18 -43.65 20.64
C PHE A 111 -31.24 -42.69 21.39
N ARG A 112 -31.64 -41.74 22.23
CA ARG A 112 -32.52 -41.70 23.43
C ARG A 112 -32.11 -42.50 24.69
N ARG A 113 -31.19 -43.50 24.68
CA ARG A 113 -30.79 -44.27 25.90
C ARG A 113 -29.57 -45.20 25.71
N ASN A 114 -28.94 -45.60 26.83
CA ASN A 114 -27.64 -46.29 26.93
C ASN A 114 -27.61 -47.75 26.44
N ALA A 115 -26.43 -48.20 26.00
CA ALA A 115 -26.10 -49.58 25.62
C ALA A 115 -26.27 -50.56 26.79
N ARG A 116 -26.83 -51.74 26.53
CA ARG A 116 -27.37 -52.63 27.57
C ARG A 116 -26.51 -53.86 27.88
N GLY A 117 -25.22 -53.79 27.55
CA GLY A 117 -24.24 -54.86 27.78
C GLY A 117 -24.23 -55.93 26.68
N GLY A 118 -23.16 -56.74 26.66
CA GLY A 118 -22.95 -57.78 25.65
C GLY A 118 -22.28 -57.24 24.36
N VAL A 119 -22.79 -57.64 23.19
CA VAL A 119 -22.18 -57.32 21.88
C VAL A 119 -22.04 -55.81 21.63
N GLU A 120 -22.97 -55.00 22.13
CA GLU A 120 -22.91 -53.53 22.04
C GLU A 120 -21.74 -52.93 22.83
N GLU A 121 -21.42 -53.50 24.00
CA GLU A 121 -20.32 -53.03 24.84
C GLU A 121 -18.96 -53.42 24.24
N HIS A 122 -18.92 -54.56 23.55
CA HIS A 122 -17.75 -55.02 22.82
C HIS A 122 -17.47 -54.16 21.58
N GLN A 123 -18.51 -53.73 20.86
CA GLN A 123 -18.37 -52.80 19.72
C GLN A 123 -17.97 -51.38 20.16
N LEU A 124 -18.49 -50.89 21.29
CA LEU A 124 -18.06 -49.62 21.89
C LEU A 124 -16.60 -49.66 22.39
N ALA A 125 -16.18 -50.80 22.95
CA ALA A 125 -14.80 -51.02 23.36
C ALA A 125 -13.83 -51.11 22.16
N GLN A 126 -14.23 -51.76 21.07
CA GLN A 126 -13.47 -51.76 19.81
C GLN A 126 -13.35 -50.36 19.20
N LEU A 127 -14.41 -49.56 19.28
CA LEU A 127 -14.39 -48.17 18.83
C LEU A 127 -13.39 -47.31 19.65
N ARG A 128 -13.34 -47.50 20.97
CA ARG A 128 -12.36 -46.84 21.85
C ARG A 128 -10.93 -47.27 21.56
N LEU A 129 -10.69 -48.58 21.37
CA LEU A 129 -9.37 -49.12 21.01
C LEU A 129 -8.81 -48.59 19.68
N LEU A 130 -9.67 -48.20 18.75
CA LEU A 130 -9.28 -47.58 17.47
C LEU A 130 -9.00 -46.07 17.58
N ILE A 131 -9.56 -45.41 18.59
CA ILE A 131 -9.51 -43.95 18.77
C ILE A 131 -8.41 -43.55 19.76
N ASP A 132 -8.25 -44.28 20.86
CA ASP A 132 -7.32 -43.97 21.95
C ASP A 132 -5.83 -43.96 21.56
N PRO A 133 -5.31 -44.82 20.65
CA PRO A 133 -3.91 -44.77 20.23
C PRO A 133 -3.62 -43.67 19.19
N VAL A 134 -4.64 -43.01 18.63
CA VAL A 134 -4.49 -41.88 17.70
C VAL A 134 -4.32 -40.59 18.52
N ILE A 135 -3.23 -40.54 19.30
CA ILE A 135 -2.73 -39.27 19.84
C ILE A 135 -2.19 -38.49 18.64
N LEU A 136 -2.93 -37.47 18.21
CA LEU A 136 -2.35 -36.41 17.37
C LEU A 136 -1.13 -35.89 18.12
N SER A 137 0.04 -36.04 17.51
CA SER A 137 1.33 -35.62 18.06
C SER A 137 1.20 -34.26 18.75
N PHE A 138 1.70 -34.14 19.98
CA PHE A 138 1.90 -32.86 20.65
C PHE A 138 2.86 -32.02 19.80
N SER A 139 2.35 -31.27 18.82
CA SER A 139 3.14 -30.26 18.12
C SER A 139 2.92 -28.93 18.83
N GLU A 140 4.01 -28.24 19.17
CA GLU A 140 3.97 -26.89 19.74
C GLU A 140 3.12 -25.96 18.85
N ASP A 141 2.03 -25.45 19.41
CA ASP A 141 1.05 -24.66 18.71
C ASP A 141 1.59 -23.23 18.52
N ARG A 142 2.03 -22.88 17.31
CA ARG A 142 2.66 -21.59 16.96
C ARG A 142 1.66 -20.43 16.84
N TRP A 143 0.78 -20.28 17.82
CA TRP A 143 -0.21 -19.20 17.88
C TRP A 143 0.43 -17.90 18.33
N ILE A 144 0.17 -16.84 17.58
CA ILE A 144 0.75 -15.53 17.86
C ILE A 144 -0.31 -14.65 18.49
N LYS A 145 -0.12 -14.33 19.77
CA LYS A 145 -1.05 -13.50 20.58
C LYS A 145 -1.32 -12.10 20.01
N TYR A 146 -0.41 -11.59 19.18
CA TYR A 146 -0.47 -10.26 18.59
C TYR A 146 -1.36 -10.19 17.33
N VAL A 147 -1.63 -11.34 16.72
CA VAL A 147 -2.33 -11.46 15.45
C VAL A 147 -3.81 -11.80 15.69
N PRO A 148 -4.77 -11.26 14.91
CA PRO A 148 -6.16 -11.67 14.99
C PRO A 148 -6.34 -13.19 14.91
N ILE A 149 -7.25 -13.74 15.71
CA ILE A 149 -7.56 -15.19 15.75
C ILE A 149 -7.80 -15.76 14.35
N LYS A 150 -8.55 -15.04 13.51
CA LYS A 150 -8.84 -15.46 12.12
C LYS A 150 -7.59 -15.71 11.26
N ILE A 151 -6.50 -14.99 11.53
CA ILE A 151 -5.25 -15.12 10.77
C ILE A 151 -4.40 -16.23 11.34
N ASN A 152 -4.38 -16.42 12.67
CA ASN A 152 -3.76 -17.61 13.24
C ASN A 152 -4.46 -18.89 12.77
N VAL A 153 -5.81 -18.92 12.73
CA VAL A 153 -6.58 -20.04 12.15
C VAL A 153 -6.22 -20.24 10.69
N PHE A 154 -6.05 -19.16 9.93
CA PHE A 154 -5.62 -19.25 8.54
C PHE A 154 -4.21 -19.85 8.40
N ALA A 155 -3.22 -19.38 9.16
CA ALA A 155 -1.86 -19.91 9.15
C ALA A 155 -1.80 -21.38 9.59
N TRP A 156 -2.62 -21.78 10.56
CA TRP A 156 -2.78 -23.18 10.94
C TRP A 156 -3.32 -24.03 9.78
N ARG A 157 -4.28 -23.51 9.00
CA ARG A 157 -4.77 -24.19 7.78
C ARG A 157 -3.75 -24.24 6.65
N VAL A 158 -2.86 -23.25 6.56
CA VAL A 158 -1.69 -23.26 5.65
C VAL A 158 -0.77 -24.41 6.02
N TRP A 159 -0.41 -24.53 7.31
CA TRP A 159 0.45 -25.59 7.81
C TRP A 159 -0.12 -26.99 7.53
N LEU A 160 -1.44 -27.18 7.66
CA LEU A 160 -2.10 -28.46 7.42
C LEU A 160 -2.37 -28.80 5.93
N ASP A 161 -2.01 -27.92 5.00
CA ASP A 161 -2.42 -28.00 3.58
C ASP A 161 -3.95 -28.12 3.38
N ARG A 162 -4.75 -27.33 4.12
CA ARG A 162 -6.23 -27.41 4.12
C ARG A 162 -6.94 -26.20 3.54
N LEU A 163 -6.22 -25.29 2.87
CA LEU A 163 -6.84 -24.19 2.13
C LEU A 163 -7.49 -24.68 0.82
N PRO A 164 -8.60 -24.08 0.36
CA PRO A 164 -9.28 -24.45 -0.88
C PRO A 164 -8.57 -23.89 -2.12
N THR A 165 -7.30 -24.26 -2.29
CA THR A 165 -6.54 -24.06 -3.54
C THR A 165 -7.13 -24.94 -4.65
N ARG A 166 -6.92 -24.60 -5.93
CA ARG A 166 -7.45 -25.42 -7.05
C ARG A 166 -7.01 -26.88 -6.96
N THR A 167 -5.76 -27.13 -6.54
CA THR A 167 -5.25 -28.50 -6.33
C THR A 167 -5.98 -29.22 -5.20
N ASN A 168 -6.24 -28.56 -4.07
CA ASN A 168 -6.98 -29.16 -2.96
C ASN A 168 -8.48 -29.32 -3.25
N LEU A 169 -9.07 -28.46 -4.07
CA LEU A 169 -10.44 -28.61 -4.56
C LEU A 169 -10.55 -29.81 -5.50
N LEU A 170 -9.59 -29.99 -6.41
CA LEU A 170 -9.52 -31.16 -7.28
C LEU A 170 -9.39 -32.46 -6.47
N ARG A 171 -8.52 -32.49 -5.45
CA ARG A 171 -8.38 -33.64 -4.54
C ARG A 171 -9.68 -33.98 -3.79
N ARG A 172 -10.59 -33.02 -3.64
CA ARG A 172 -11.92 -33.19 -3.02
C ARG A 172 -13.03 -33.47 -4.05
N ASN A 173 -12.67 -33.81 -5.29
CA ASN A 173 -13.59 -34.03 -6.40
C ASN A 173 -14.50 -32.83 -6.72
N VAL A 174 -14.04 -31.60 -6.44
CA VAL A 174 -14.72 -30.37 -6.84
C VAL A 174 -14.23 -29.93 -8.22
N SER A 175 -15.15 -29.74 -9.16
CA SER A 175 -14.82 -29.26 -10.51
C SER A 175 -14.27 -27.83 -10.48
N VAL A 176 -13.10 -27.61 -11.08
CA VAL A 176 -12.45 -26.29 -11.21
C VAL A 176 -12.11 -26.02 -12.68
N PRO A 177 -12.34 -24.80 -13.20
CA PRO A 177 -12.20 -24.50 -14.65
C PRO A 177 -10.76 -24.62 -15.18
N SER A 178 -9.78 -24.36 -14.31
CA SER A 178 -8.36 -24.42 -14.62
C SER A 178 -7.61 -24.73 -13.34
N LEU A 179 -6.47 -25.42 -13.46
CA LEU A 179 -5.57 -25.70 -12.34
C LEU A 179 -4.51 -24.61 -12.16
N LEU A 180 -4.36 -23.69 -13.12
CA LEU A 180 -3.34 -22.64 -13.08
C LEU A 180 -3.58 -21.65 -11.94
N CYS A 181 -2.52 -21.08 -11.40
CA CYS A 181 -2.58 -20.06 -10.35
C CYS A 181 -3.28 -18.80 -10.87
N PRO A 182 -4.35 -18.30 -10.20
CA PRO A 182 -5.05 -17.08 -10.61
C PRO A 182 -4.15 -15.82 -10.58
N THR A 183 -3.09 -15.84 -9.77
CA THR A 183 -2.22 -14.69 -9.54
C THR A 183 -1.16 -14.52 -10.64
N CYS A 184 -0.55 -15.62 -11.11
CA CYS A 184 0.56 -15.59 -12.08
C CYS A 184 0.30 -16.39 -13.37
N SER A 185 -0.75 -17.20 -13.42
CA SER A 185 -1.16 -18.03 -14.57
C SER A 185 -0.09 -19.00 -15.11
N SER A 186 1.01 -19.25 -14.37
CA SER A 186 2.18 -19.98 -14.88
C SER A 186 2.40 -21.37 -14.27
N SER A 187 1.76 -21.71 -13.15
CA SER A 187 1.94 -23.01 -12.48
C SER A 187 0.65 -23.44 -11.78
N PRO A 188 0.49 -24.73 -11.44
CA PRO A 188 -0.67 -25.21 -10.68
C PRO A 188 -0.83 -24.50 -9.33
N GLU A 189 -2.07 -24.18 -8.95
CA GLU A 189 -2.36 -23.54 -7.66
C GLU A 189 -2.39 -24.58 -6.53
N ASP A 190 -1.25 -24.78 -5.88
CA ASP A 190 -1.12 -25.41 -4.56
C ASP A 190 -0.65 -24.39 -3.51
N ILE A 191 -0.61 -24.76 -2.22
CA ILE A 191 -0.23 -23.83 -1.16
C ILE A 191 1.23 -23.41 -1.28
N SER A 192 2.12 -24.35 -1.60
CA SER A 192 3.55 -24.10 -1.76
C SER A 192 3.80 -23.06 -2.85
N HIS A 193 3.17 -23.21 -4.00
CA HIS A 193 3.22 -22.25 -5.09
C HIS A 193 2.58 -20.93 -4.68
N LEU A 194 1.33 -20.92 -4.21
CA LEU A 194 0.60 -19.69 -3.92
C LEU A 194 1.29 -18.80 -2.88
N LEU A 195 1.88 -19.37 -1.83
CA LEU A 195 2.42 -18.62 -0.69
C LEU A 195 3.95 -18.53 -0.65
N PHE A 196 4.68 -19.32 -1.44
CA PHE A 196 6.14 -19.35 -1.39
C PHE A 196 6.81 -19.21 -2.77
N LYS A 197 6.27 -19.83 -3.84
CA LYS A 197 6.91 -19.82 -5.18
C LYS A 197 6.33 -18.81 -6.18
N CYS A 198 5.10 -18.37 -5.98
CA CYS A 198 4.43 -17.43 -6.88
C CYS A 198 5.19 -16.10 -6.88
N SER A 199 5.30 -15.44 -8.03
CA SER A 199 6.03 -14.16 -8.16
C SER A 199 5.61 -13.17 -7.08
N LEU A 200 4.30 -12.95 -6.92
CA LEU A 200 3.76 -12.09 -5.87
C LEU A 200 4.20 -12.48 -4.45
N ALA A 201 4.25 -13.78 -4.15
CA ALA A 201 4.58 -14.25 -2.81
C ALA A 201 6.09 -14.15 -2.51
N VAL A 202 6.92 -14.46 -3.50
CA VAL A 202 8.38 -14.25 -3.44
C VAL A 202 8.69 -12.79 -3.19
N ASP A 203 8.03 -11.93 -3.95
CA ASP A 203 8.17 -10.48 -3.93
C ASP A 203 7.76 -9.88 -2.56
N VAL A 204 6.59 -10.24 -2.04
CA VAL A 204 6.15 -9.83 -0.70
C VAL A 204 7.10 -10.34 0.39
N SER A 205 7.58 -11.58 0.27
CA SER A 205 8.51 -12.17 1.25
C SER A 205 9.87 -11.48 1.24
N ARG A 206 10.38 -11.08 0.07
CA ARG A 206 11.60 -10.26 -0.06
C ARG A 206 11.45 -8.92 0.65
N LEU A 207 10.33 -8.23 0.43
CA LEU A 207 10.05 -6.94 1.06
C LEU A 207 9.97 -7.08 2.60
N ILE A 208 9.37 -8.15 3.12
CA ILE A 208 9.32 -8.42 4.56
C ILE A 208 10.73 -8.69 5.12
N CYS A 209 11.52 -9.55 4.47
CA CYS A 209 12.90 -9.81 4.90
C CYS A 209 13.72 -8.52 4.93
N ARG A 210 13.59 -7.70 3.88
CA ARG A 210 14.29 -6.42 3.80
C ARG A 210 13.79 -5.46 4.89
N TRP A 211 12.48 -5.42 5.16
CA TRP A 211 11.86 -4.55 6.20
C TRP A 211 12.35 -4.87 7.62
N TRP A 212 12.70 -6.12 7.86
CA TRP A 212 13.21 -6.61 9.14
C TRP A 212 14.73 -6.80 9.19
N ASP A 213 15.46 -6.33 8.17
CA ASP A 213 16.92 -6.47 8.04
C ASP A 213 17.41 -7.93 8.12
N LEU A 214 16.70 -8.82 7.42
CA LEU A 214 16.96 -10.26 7.35
C LEU A 214 17.52 -10.65 5.98
N SER A 215 18.43 -11.64 5.96
CA SER A 215 18.87 -12.26 4.72
C SER A 215 17.73 -13.02 4.05
N TRP A 216 17.38 -12.63 2.82
CA TRP A 216 16.39 -13.33 2.03
C TRP A 216 16.96 -14.64 1.47
N SER A 217 16.16 -15.70 1.51
CA SER A 217 16.43 -16.96 0.82
C SER A 217 15.16 -17.41 0.08
N PRO A 218 15.29 -18.05 -1.10
CA PRO A 218 14.14 -18.60 -1.82
C PRO A 218 13.59 -19.80 -1.04
N LEU A 219 12.41 -19.64 -0.47
CA LEU A 219 11.71 -20.68 0.28
C LEU A 219 10.71 -21.35 -0.67
N VAL A 220 10.69 -22.68 -0.71
CA VAL A 220 9.79 -23.42 -1.62
C VAL A 220 8.64 -24.14 -0.90
N SER A 221 8.63 -24.14 0.44
CA SER A 221 7.60 -24.79 1.27
C SER A 221 7.46 -24.17 2.66
N TYR A 222 6.35 -24.49 3.36
CA TYR A 222 6.16 -24.09 4.76
C TYR A 222 7.24 -24.68 5.69
N SER A 223 7.66 -25.93 5.46
CA SER A 223 8.71 -26.58 6.26
C SER A 223 10.05 -25.86 6.15
N GLU A 224 10.45 -25.47 4.94
CA GLU A 224 11.69 -24.71 4.74
C GLU A 224 11.59 -23.30 5.33
N TRP A 225 10.44 -22.64 5.17
CA TRP A 225 10.19 -21.36 5.84
C TRP A 225 10.32 -21.50 7.36
N LEU A 226 9.82 -22.59 7.93
CA LEU A 226 9.88 -22.83 9.37
C LEU A 226 11.32 -23.04 9.84
N ASP A 227 12.13 -23.80 9.10
CA ASP A 227 13.54 -24.04 9.42
C ASP A 227 14.38 -22.76 9.28
N TRP A 228 14.17 -22.02 8.19
CA TRP A 228 14.76 -20.69 8.01
C TRP A 228 14.35 -19.75 9.16
N PHE A 229 13.06 -19.67 9.48
CA PHE A 229 12.54 -18.80 10.53
C PHE A 229 13.11 -19.17 11.91
N LYS A 230 13.25 -20.46 12.21
CA LYS A 230 13.91 -20.94 13.44
C LYS A 230 15.37 -20.50 13.50
N SER A 231 16.09 -20.48 12.37
CA SER A 231 17.49 -20.06 12.30
C SER A 231 17.73 -18.56 12.56
N ILE A 232 16.69 -17.72 12.43
CA ILE A 232 16.79 -16.27 12.64
C ILE A 232 17.10 -15.97 14.12
N ARG A 233 18.17 -15.21 14.35
CA ARG A 233 18.60 -14.73 15.66
C ARG A 233 17.92 -13.40 16.00
N LEU A 234 16.72 -13.49 16.57
CA LEU A 234 15.95 -12.36 17.11
C LEU A 234 15.48 -12.66 18.52
N ASN A 235 15.23 -11.63 19.33
CA ASN A 235 14.56 -11.79 20.63
C ASN A 235 13.21 -12.49 20.44
N SER A 236 12.83 -13.39 21.34
CA SER A 236 11.52 -14.05 21.40
C SER A 236 10.34 -13.13 21.04
N LYS A 237 10.23 -11.95 21.68
CA LYS A 237 9.14 -10.99 21.41
C LYS A 237 9.15 -10.45 19.98
N PHE A 238 10.33 -10.16 19.43
CA PHE A 238 10.47 -9.67 18.06
C PHE A 238 10.22 -10.78 17.04
N LYS A 239 10.65 -11.99 17.37
CA LYS A 239 10.43 -13.19 16.58
C LYS A 239 8.93 -13.49 16.49
N ASP A 240 8.19 -13.45 17.60
CA ASP A 240 6.73 -13.61 17.61
C ASP A 240 6.02 -12.59 16.71
N VAL A 241 6.47 -11.33 16.71
CA VAL A 241 5.88 -10.28 15.86
C VAL A 241 6.21 -10.52 14.38
N LEU A 242 7.46 -10.84 14.06
CA LEU A 242 7.89 -11.17 12.69
C LEU A 242 7.11 -12.36 12.14
N GLU A 243 6.91 -13.39 12.94
CA GLU A 243 6.08 -14.54 12.55
C GLU A 243 4.65 -14.11 12.20
N GLY A 244 4.13 -13.13 12.95
CA GLY A 244 2.79 -12.59 12.73
C GLY A 244 2.68 -11.78 11.45
N VAL A 245 3.76 -11.08 11.07
CA VAL A 245 3.88 -10.39 9.79
C VAL A 245 3.82 -11.40 8.63
N PHE A 246 4.49 -12.55 8.73
CA PHE A 246 4.39 -13.61 7.72
C PHE A 246 2.99 -14.22 7.64
N TYR A 247 2.32 -14.44 8.78
CA TYR A 247 0.94 -14.95 8.75
C TYR A 247 -0.03 -13.97 8.09
N LEU A 248 0.17 -12.67 8.35
CA LEU A 248 -0.58 -11.62 7.68
C LEU A 248 -0.29 -11.55 6.19
N SER A 249 0.97 -11.67 5.78
CA SER A 249 1.33 -11.60 4.36
C SER A 249 0.66 -12.72 3.57
N TRP A 250 0.65 -13.95 4.09
CA TRP A 250 -0.08 -15.06 3.50
C TRP A 250 -1.59 -14.80 3.43
N TRP A 251 -2.17 -14.21 4.47
CA TRP A 251 -3.59 -13.83 4.48
C TRP A 251 -3.91 -12.75 3.43
N SER A 252 -3.03 -11.76 3.25
CA SER A 252 -3.19 -10.70 2.24
C SER A 252 -3.08 -11.26 0.81
N ILE A 253 -2.10 -12.14 0.56
CA ILE A 253 -1.96 -12.84 -0.72
C ILE A 253 -3.21 -13.68 -1.02
N TRP A 254 -3.75 -14.39 -0.02
CA TRP A 254 -4.97 -15.17 -0.15
C TRP A 254 -6.19 -14.32 -0.48
N ASN A 255 -6.36 -13.17 0.17
CA ASN A 255 -7.46 -12.25 -0.12
C ASN A 255 -7.33 -11.65 -1.51
N TYR A 256 -6.12 -11.25 -1.92
CA TYR A 256 -5.87 -10.75 -3.27
C TYR A 256 -6.27 -11.79 -4.33
N ARG A 257 -5.85 -13.04 -4.14
CA ARG A 257 -6.27 -14.17 -4.99
C ARG A 257 -7.79 -14.35 -5.02
N ASN A 258 -8.47 -14.26 -3.88
CA ASN A 258 -9.93 -14.42 -3.85
C ASN A 258 -10.65 -13.26 -4.52
N GLN A 259 -10.15 -12.03 -4.39
CA GLN A 259 -10.70 -10.89 -5.11
C GLN A 259 -10.58 -11.08 -6.62
N LEU A 260 -9.42 -11.56 -7.13
CA LEU A 260 -9.25 -11.90 -8.54
C LEU A 260 -10.24 -12.97 -9.05
N LEU A 261 -10.71 -13.87 -8.18
CA LEU A 261 -11.62 -14.95 -8.57
C LEU A 261 -13.10 -14.60 -8.47
N PHE A 262 -13.46 -13.73 -7.53
CA PHE A 262 -14.86 -13.48 -7.17
C PHE A 262 -15.31 -12.03 -7.40
N VAL A 263 -14.40 -11.12 -7.76
CA VAL A 263 -14.68 -9.70 -7.96
C VAL A 263 -14.01 -9.19 -9.25
N ASP A 264 -14.82 -8.76 -10.23
CA ASP A 264 -14.36 -8.13 -11.48
C ASP A 264 -13.88 -6.68 -11.24
N GLN A 265 -12.78 -6.50 -10.51
CA GLN A 265 -12.13 -5.20 -10.34
C GLN A 265 -10.64 -5.28 -10.64
N SER A 266 -10.10 -4.24 -11.30
CA SER A 266 -8.66 -4.09 -11.52
C SER A 266 -7.96 -3.81 -10.18
N LEU A 267 -7.28 -4.81 -9.62
CA LEU A 267 -6.63 -4.70 -8.33
C LEU A 267 -5.15 -4.43 -8.46
N ARG A 268 -4.73 -3.36 -7.80
CA ARG A 268 -3.36 -2.85 -7.73
C ARG A 268 -2.49 -3.73 -6.83
N LYS A 269 -1.48 -4.40 -7.42
CA LYS A 269 -0.51 -5.27 -6.70
C LYS A 269 0.38 -4.45 -5.75
N ASP A 270 0.62 -3.19 -6.08
CA ASP A 270 1.43 -2.21 -5.37
C ASP A 270 0.94 -1.92 -3.94
N VAL A 271 -0.36 -2.05 -3.67
CA VAL A 271 -0.95 -1.71 -2.36
C VAL A 271 -0.82 -2.85 -1.34
N ILE A 272 -0.49 -4.08 -1.77
CA ILE A 272 -0.53 -5.27 -0.90
C ILE A 272 0.48 -5.16 0.24
N PHE A 273 1.70 -4.71 -0.05
CA PHE A 273 2.74 -4.57 0.96
C PHE A 273 2.43 -3.44 1.95
N ASP A 274 1.96 -2.28 1.46
CA ASP A 274 1.56 -1.16 2.32
C ASP A 274 0.41 -1.53 3.26
N ASP A 275 -0.54 -2.34 2.79
CA ASP A 275 -1.63 -2.87 3.60
C ASP A 275 -1.12 -3.87 4.65
N ILE A 276 -0.15 -4.73 4.31
CA ILE A 276 0.52 -5.63 5.28
C ILE A 276 1.22 -4.81 6.36
N VAL A 277 2.00 -3.80 5.98
CA VAL A 277 2.74 -2.94 6.92
C VAL A 277 1.77 -2.19 7.83
N THR A 278 0.75 -1.55 7.26
CA THR A 278 -0.25 -0.78 8.01
C THR A 278 -1.07 -1.65 8.95
N ARG A 279 -1.51 -2.84 8.52
CA ARG A 279 -2.26 -3.78 9.38
C ARG A 279 -1.39 -4.39 10.47
N SER A 280 -0.14 -4.74 10.16
CA SER A 280 0.84 -5.21 11.16
C SER A 280 1.00 -4.19 12.26
N PHE A 281 1.20 -2.92 11.89
CA PHE A 281 1.33 -1.79 12.81
C PHE A 281 0.08 -1.61 13.68
N MET A 282 -1.10 -1.52 13.06
CA MET A 282 -2.38 -1.35 13.79
C MET A 282 -2.64 -2.47 14.79
N TRP A 283 -2.25 -3.71 14.49
CA TRP A 283 -2.44 -4.83 15.41
C TRP A 283 -1.44 -4.84 16.56
N CYS A 284 -0.17 -4.55 16.27
CA CYS A 284 0.83 -4.37 17.30
C CYS A 284 0.42 -3.24 18.26
N GLN A 285 -0.07 -2.11 17.75
CA GLN A 285 -0.52 -0.99 18.57
C GLN A 285 -1.78 -1.32 19.39
N SER A 286 -2.76 -2.02 18.80
CA SER A 286 -4.07 -2.26 19.46
C SER A 286 -4.08 -3.45 20.42
N ARG A 287 -3.19 -4.45 20.23
CA ARG A 287 -3.19 -5.70 21.01
C ARG A 287 -1.99 -5.87 21.94
N CYS A 288 -1.00 -4.98 21.89
CA CYS A 288 0.16 -5.06 22.78
C CYS A 288 0.00 -4.06 23.93
N SER A 289 -0.05 -4.55 25.16
CA SER A 289 -0.05 -3.70 26.37
C SER A 289 1.30 -3.04 26.66
N SER A 290 2.32 -3.33 25.84
CA SER A 290 3.68 -2.80 25.95
C SER A 290 3.91 -1.75 24.86
N SER A 291 4.32 -0.54 25.23
CA SER A 291 4.81 0.45 24.26
C SER A 291 6.07 -0.09 23.59
N PHE A 292 6.00 -0.42 22.30
CA PHE A 292 7.18 -0.73 21.50
C PHE A 292 7.80 0.60 21.05
N SER A 293 8.85 1.05 21.74
CA SER A 293 9.52 2.33 21.48
C SER A 293 10.07 2.50 20.05
N TRP A 294 10.24 1.40 19.32
CA TRP A 294 10.74 1.33 17.93
C TRP A 294 9.63 1.31 16.87
N LEU A 295 8.37 1.05 17.24
CA LEU A 295 7.19 1.11 16.37
C LEU A 295 6.65 2.55 16.40
N GLN A 296 7.42 3.50 15.89
CA GLN A 296 7.01 4.91 15.84
C GLN A 296 6.16 5.21 14.58
N HIS A 297 6.44 4.50 13.47
CA HIS A 297 5.67 4.60 12.22
C HIS A 297 5.59 3.25 11.50
N PRO A 298 4.54 2.99 10.69
CA PRO A 298 4.35 1.72 9.98
C PRO A 298 5.57 1.27 9.18
N HIS A 299 6.25 2.21 8.50
CA HIS A 299 7.38 1.90 7.62
C HIS A 299 8.76 1.98 8.29
N LEU A 300 8.82 2.29 9.59
CA LEU A 300 10.08 2.47 10.33
C LEU A 300 10.17 1.46 11.46
N ILE A 301 10.91 0.37 11.24
CA ILE A 301 11.40 -0.50 12.29
C ILE A 301 12.83 -0.06 12.63
N SER A 302 13.04 0.58 13.78
CA SER A 302 14.38 0.77 14.32
C SER A 302 14.72 -0.37 15.29
N LEU A 303 15.27 -1.47 14.77
CA LEU A 303 15.81 -2.51 15.65
C LEU A 303 16.90 -1.88 16.55
N PRO A 304 16.93 -2.15 17.86
CA PRO A 304 17.99 -1.64 18.73
C PRO A 304 19.35 -2.08 18.20
N LYS A 305 20.21 -1.12 17.81
CA LYS A 305 21.62 -1.36 17.44
C LYS A 305 22.41 -1.79 18.68
N ARG A 306 22.20 -3.01 19.18
CA ARG A 306 23.05 -3.68 20.18
C ARG A 306 22.65 -5.16 20.22
N GLN A 307 23.38 -5.97 19.45
CA GLN A 307 23.70 -7.40 19.66
C GLN A 307 23.91 -8.14 18.32
N ILE A 308 24.76 -7.58 17.45
CA ILE A 308 25.50 -8.38 16.48
C ILE A 308 26.98 -8.07 16.76
N SER A 309 27.59 -8.87 17.62
CA SER A 309 29.04 -8.79 17.86
C SER A 309 29.68 -10.15 17.62
N SER A 310 30.74 -10.08 16.80
CA SER A 310 31.78 -11.06 16.48
C SER A 310 31.47 -12.14 15.44
N CYS A 311 31.87 -11.89 14.18
CA CYS A 311 33.11 -12.48 13.66
C CYS A 311 33.71 -11.58 12.58
N SER A 312 35.01 -11.34 12.69
CA SER A 312 35.80 -10.31 12.02
C SER A 312 36.29 -10.74 10.64
N THR A 313 36.19 -9.86 9.64
CA THR A 313 37.31 -9.47 8.74
C THR A 313 36.94 -8.21 7.94
N ASN A 314 37.61 -7.10 8.27
CA ASN A 314 37.89 -5.86 7.54
C ASN A 314 37.07 -5.47 6.30
N ASN A 315 36.26 -4.40 6.41
CA ASN A 315 36.20 -3.32 5.40
C ASN A 315 35.53 -2.05 5.98
N PRO A 316 36.01 -0.81 5.70
CA PRO A 316 35.41 0.41 6.23
C PRO A 316 34.44 1.04 5.22
N ARG A 317 33.19 1.25 5.61
CA ARG A 317 32.29 2.36 5.22
C ARG A 317 30.93 2.18 5.87
N SER A 318 30.60 3.06 6.81
CA SER A 318 29.29 3.20 7.41
C SER A 318 28.26 3.63 6.36
N GLN A 319 27.51 2.68 5.80
CA GLN A 319 26.35 2.96 4.96
C GLN A 319 25.13 3.26 5.84
N SER A 320 24.55 4.44 5.64
CA SER A 320 23.25 4.84 6.17
C SER A 320 22.15 3.96 5.55
N ILE A 321 21.26 3.42 6.39
CA ILE A 321 20.19 2.50 6.00
C ILE A 321 19.15 3.26 5.15
N ARG A 322 18.99 2.88 3.88
CA ARG A 322 17.93 3.39 2.96
C ARG A 322 16.58 2.73 3.28
N PRO A 323 15.46 3.48 3.32
CA PRO A 323 14.12 2.91 3.44
C PRO A 323 13.69 2.16 2.18
N LEU A 324 12.76 1.22 2.35
CA LEU A 324 12.35 0.23 1.34
C LEU A 324 11.17 0.71 0.54
N THR A 325 11.25 0.51 -0.76
CA THR A 325 10.35 1.05 -1.78
C THR A 325 9.79 -0.11 -2.61
N SER A 326 8.58 0.03 -3.12
CA SER A 326 7.88 -0.90 -4.01
C SER A 326 8.60 -1.18 -5.35
N THR A 327 9.70 -0.46 -5.63
CA THR A 327 10.65 -0.66 -6.76
C THR A 327 11.33 -2.02 -6.82
N ASP A 328 11.31 -2.80 -5.74
CA ASP A 328 11.90 -4.14 -5.76
C ASP A 328 11.00 -5.22 -6.39
N LEU A 329 9.72 -4.89 -6.65
CA LEU A 329 8.71 -5.81 -7.21
C LEU A 329 8.83 -5.97 -8.73
N THR A 330 9.46 -5.02 -9.42
CA THR A 330 9.69 -5.13 -10.86
C THR A 330 11.11 -5.60 -11.06
N GLY A 331 11.26 -6.86 -11.44
CA GLY A 331 12.54 -7.43 -11.86
C GLY A 331 13.19 -6.55 -12.93
N TYR A 332 14.05 -5.64 -12.49
CA TYR A 332 14.98 -4.92 -13.33
C TYR A 332 16.29 -4.92 -12.56
N VAL A 333 17.19 -5.77 -13.04
CA VAL A 333 18.63 -5.64 -12.82
C VAL A 333 19.02 -4.18 -13.02
N LYS A 334 19.88 -3.66 -12.15
CA LYS A 334 20.93 -2.67 -12.45
C LYS A 334 21.86 -2.64 -11.23
N ASP A 335 22.78 -3.59 -11.12
CA ASP A 335 24.15 -3.35 -11.57
C ASP A 335 24.22 -2.30 -12.70
N GLY A 336 24.39 -1.04 -12.29
CA GLY A 336 25.13 -0.07 -13.10
C GLY A 336 24.39 0.91 -14.01
N ALA A 337 23.05 1.04 -14.01
CA ALA A 337 22.42 2.11 -14.81
C ALA A 337 21.49 3.05 -14.04
N GLY A 338 21.45 4.30 -14.53
CA GLY A 338 20.89 5.47 -13.86
C GLY A 338 19.38 5.38 -13.60
N ILE A 339 18.93 6.25 -12.69
CA ILE A 339 17.51 6.45 -12.34
C ILE A 339 16.76 6.96 -13.57
N ARG A 340 15.57 6.40 -13.86
CA ARG A 340 14.73 6.89 -14.97
C ARG A 340 13.86 8.06 -14.53
N VAL A 341 13.94 9.18 -15.24
CA VAL A 341 13.25 10.43 -14.86
C VAL A 341 12.34 10.90 -15.99
N ALA A 342 11.03 10.84 -15.78
CA ALA A 342 10.04 11.35 -16.70
C ALA A 342 9.96 12.89 -16.67
N TYR A 343 9.84 13.50 -17.84
CA TYR A 343 9.62 14.93 -17.99
C TYR A 343 8.68 15.19 -19.16
N GLN A 344 8.02 16.35 -19.16
CA GLN A 344 7.18 16.75 -20.29
C GLN A 344 8.03 17.50 -21.33
N GLY A 345 7.93 17.07 -22.58
CA GLY A 345 8.62 17.66 -23.72
C GLY A 345 9.44 16.64 -24.53
N VAL A 346 10.23 17.17 -25.46
CA VAL A 346 11.22 16.41 -26.24
C VAL A 346 12.64 16.70 -25.76
N SER A 347 13.61 15.94 -26.26
CA SER A 347 15.02 16.14 -25.90
C SER A 347 15.49 17.55 -26.28
N GLY A 348 16.22 18.21 -25.37
CA GLY A 348 16.62 19.60 -25.43
C GLY A 348 15.68 20.57 -24.71
N ALA A 349 14.52 20.11 -24.20
CA ALA A 349 13.61 20.96 -23.44
C ALA A 349 14.21 21.37 -22.08
N TYR A 350 13.76 22.50 -21.53
CA TYR A 350 14.18 22.95 -20.19
C TYR A 350 13.82 21.95 -19.09
N SER A 351 12.72 21.21 -19.26
CA SER A 351 12.33 20.12 -18.36
C SER A 351 13.35 18.98 -18.32
N GLU A 352 14.04 18.71 -19.44
CA GLU A 352 15.13 17.72 -19.49
C GLU A 352 16.34 18.22 -18.71
N SER A 353 16.75 19.47 -18.94
CA SER A 353 17.86 20.08 -18.18
C SER A 353 17.55 20.15 -16.67
N ALA A 354 16.29 20.36 -16.30
CA ALA A 354 15.85 20.30 -14.91
C ALA A 354 15.94 18.88 -14.34
N ALA A 355 15.59 17.86 -15.13
CA ALA A 355 15.72 16.45 -14.74
C ALA A 355 17.19 16.05 -14.52
N GLU A 356 18.09 16.43 -15.42
CA GLU A 356 19.53 16.17 -15.31
C GLU A 356 20.15 16.91 -14.11
N LYS A 357 19.72 18.15 -13.85
CA LYS A 357 20.15 18.92 -12.68
C LYS A 357 19.67 18.30 -11.37
N ALA A 358 18.44 17.78 -11.34
CA ALA A 358 17.86 17.14 -10.17
C ALA A 358 18.49 15.77 -9.88
N TYR A 359 18.81 15.01 -10.93
CA TYR A 359 19.38 13.67 -10.84
C TYR A 359 20.56 13.53 -11.82
N PRO A 360 21.80 13.73 -11.36
CA PRO A 360 22.98 13.51 -12.20
C PRO A 360 23.05 12.06 -12.70
N ASN A 361 23.44 11.86 -13.96
CA ASN A 361 23.52 10.55 -14.62
C ASN A 361 22.17 9.79 -14.67
N CYS A 362 21.05 10.50 -14.72
CA CYS A 362 19.74 9.89 -14.94
C CYS A 362 19.51 9.51 -16.42
N GLU A 363 18.60 8.57 -16.62
CA GLU A 363 18.05 8.23 -17.92
C GLU A 363 16.75 9.01 -18.10
N THR A 364 16.74 9.99 -19.02
CA THR A 364 15.59 10.88 -19.20
C THR A 364 14.51 10.19 -20.04
N VAL A 365 13.24 10.33 -19.64
CA VAL A 365 12.09 9.70 -20.30
C VAL A 365 11.15 10.82 -20.81
N PRO A 366 11.24 11.19 -22.10
CA PRO A 366 10.40 12.24 -22.65
C PRO A 366 8.94 11.79 -22.71
N CYS A 367 8.04 12.70 -22.32
CA CYS A 367 6.59 12.49 -22.36
C CYS A 367 5.92 13.65 -23.11
N GLU A 368 4.99 13.35 -24.02
CA GLU A 368 4.31 14.39 -24.81
C GLU A 368 3.49 15.35 -23.92
N GLN A 369 2.82 14.81 -22.90
CA GLN A 369 1.93 15.56 -22.02
C GLN A 369 2.27 15.33 -20.54
N PHE A 370 1.88 16.30 -19.69
CA PHE A 370 2.05 16.21 -18.25
C PHE A 370 1.37 14.97 -17.66
N ASP A 371 0.13 14.68 -18.05
CA ASP A 371 -0.63 13.51 -17.61
C ASP A 371 0.15 12.19 -17.84
N ILE A 372 0.83 12.08 -18.99
CA ILE A 372 1.65 10.91 -19.34
C ILE A 372 2.88 10.80 -18.43
N ALA A 373 3.52 11.92 -18.07
CA ALA A 373 4.64 11.92 -17.14
C ALA A 373 4.23 11.45 -15.73
N PHE A 374 3.05 11.85 -15.25
CA PHE A 374 2.49 11.32 -13.99
C PHE A 374 2.21 9.81 -14.08
N GLN A 375 1.55 9.37 -15.16
CA GLN A 375 1.24 7.96 -15.39
C GLN A 375 2.51 7.10 -15.56
N ALA A 376 3.57 7.63 -16.17
CA ALA A 376 4.83 6.93 -16.34
C ALA A 376 5.44 6.56 -14.97
N VAL A 377 5.33 7.45 -14.00
CA VAL A 377 5.76 7.19 -12.62
C VAL A 377 4.78 6.26 -11.90
N GLU A 378 3.47 6.35 -12.09
CA GLU A 378 2.54 5.40 -11.47
C GLU A 378 2.67 3.98 -12.03
N ASN A 379 2.95 3.85 -13.33
CA ASN A 379 3.02 2.59 -14.07
C ASN A 379 4.43 1.98 -14.14
N TRP A 380 5.38 2.44 -13.32
CA TRP A 380 6.75 1.87 -13.25
C TRP A 380 7.60 2.04 -14.52
N ILE A 381 7.16 2.88 -15.46
CA ILE A 381 7.92 3.24 -16.67
C ILE A 381 9.09 4.17 -16.29
N ALA A 382 8.84 5.11 -15.37
CA ALA A 382 9.85 5.98 -14.79
C ALA A 382 9.89 5.83 -13.27
N ASP A 383 11.04 6.15 -12.67
CA ASP A 383 11.25 6.08 -11.23
C ASP A 383 10.92 7.40 -10.53
N ARG A 384 11.11 8.51 -11.26
CA ARG A 384 10.84 9.89 -10.83
C ARG A 384 10.20 10.67 -11.96
N ALA A 385 9.53 11.78 -11.63
CA ALA A 385 9.17 12.79 -12.61
C ALA A 385 9.68 14.16 -12.16
N VAL A 386 10.11 15.00 -13.10
CA VAL A 386 10.48 16.40 -12.85
C VAL A 386 9.59 17.29 -13.69
N LEU A 387 8.71 18.03 -13.02
CA LEU A 387 7.65 18.81 -13.67
C LEU A 387 7.65 20.26 -13.22
N PRO A 388 7.47 21.22 -14.14
CA PRO A 388 7.46 22.64 -13.80
C PRO A 388 6.17 22.97 -13.04
N ILE A 389 6.26 23.78 -11.98
CA ILE A 389 5.09 24.19 -11.20
C ILE A 389 4.85 25.71 -11.25
N GLU A 390 5.91 26.49 -11.43
CA GLU A 390 5.86 27.94 -11.40
C GLU A 390 7.01 28.52 -12.23
N ASN A 391 6.74 29.60 -12.95
CA ASN A 391 7.72 30.40 -13.67
C ASN A 391 7.63 31.86 -13.20
N SER A 392 8.76 32.55 -13.04
CA SER A 392 8.77 33.93 -12.54
C SER A 392 8.01 34.92 -13.43
N LEU A 393 7.95 34.68 -14.74
CA LEU A 393 7.25 35.53 -15.71
C LEU A 393 5.84 35.01 -16.03
N GLY A 394 5.67 33.69 -16.09
CA GLY A 394 4.43 33.02 -16.47
C GLY A 394 3.48 32.67 -15.34
N GLY A 395 3.92 32.79 -14.09
CA GLY A 395 3.15 32.41 -12.90
C GLY A 395 3.02 30.89 -12.71
N SER A 396 1.98 30.50 -11.98
CA SER A 396 1.69 29.11 -11.59
C SER A 396 1.14 28.27 -12.76
N ILE A 397 1.67 27.06 -12.95
CA ILE A 397 1.20 26.11 -13.98
C ILE A 397 0.09 25.24 -13.38
N HIS A 398 -1.14 25.75 -13.46
CA HIS A 398 -2.31 25.17 -12.79
C HIS A 398 -2.61 23.71 -13.17
N ARG A 399 -2.26 23.29 -14.39
CA ARG A 399 -2.47 21.89 -14.83
C ARG A 399 -1.69 20.90 -13.98
N ASN A 400 -0.48 21.23 -13.54
CA ASN A 400 0.34 20.32 -12.73
C ASN A 400 -0.14 20.25 -11.27
N TYR A 401 -0.69 21.34 -10.74
CA TYR A 401 -1.38 21.34 -9.45
C TYR A 401 -2.62 20.42 -9.44
N ASP A 402 -3.38 20.42 -10.53
CA ASP A 402 -4.51 19.53 -10.72
C ASP A 402 -4.10 18.06 -10.76
N LEU A 403 -3.06 17.76 -11.53
CA LEU A 403 -2.57 16.40 -11.71
C LEU A 403 -2.01 15.85 -10.40
N LEU A 404 -1.30 16.67 -9.62
CA LEU A 404 -0.80 16.27 -8.31
C LEU A 404 -1.91 15.86 -7.34
N LEU A 405 -3.09 16.49 -7.43
CA LEU A 405 -4.25 16.09 -6.63
C LEU A 405 -4.90 14.79 -7.13
N ARG A 406 -4.93 14.57 -8.45
CA ARG A 406 -5.54 13.38 -9.07
C ARG A 406 -4.68 12.13 -8.90
N HIS A 407 -3.37 12.30 -8.94
CA HIS A 407 -2.39 11.22 -8.85
C HIS A 407 -1.90 11.02 -7.42
N GLY A 408 -1.45 9.80 -7.14
CA GLY A 408 -0.97 9.37 -5.81
C GLY A 408 0.47 9.78 -5.51
N LEU A 409 1.08 10.65 -6.33
CA LEU A 409 2.49 10.99 -6.21
C LEU A 409 2.76 11.99 -5.09
N HIS A 410 4.00 11.95 -4.60
CA HIS A 410 4.51 12.80 -3.53
C HIS A 410 5.65 13.68 -4.03
N ILE A 411 5.73 14.90 -3.49
CA ILE A 411 6.85 15.81 -3.75
C ILE A 411 8.03 15.35 -2.88
N VAL A 412 9.14 15.04 -3.54
CA VAL A 412 10.39 14.56 -2.93
C VAL A 412 11.54 15.54 -3.07
N GLY A 413 11.30 16.70 -3.68
CA GLY A 413 12.29 17.74 -3.84
C GLY A 413 11.82 18.82 -4.79
N GLU A 414 12.63 19.86 -4.90
CA GLU A 414 12.41 20.94 -5.85
C GLU A 414 13.75 21.35 -6.49
N VAL A 415 13.70 21.77 -7.75
CA VAL A 415 14.86 22.33 -8.44
C VAL A 415 14.47 23.62 -9.14
N GLN A 416 15.29 24.64 -9.00
CA GLN A 416 15.12 25.91 -9.72
C GLN A 416 16.11 25.97 -10.88
N LEU A 417 15.60 26.32 -12.07
CA LEU A 417 16.39 26.45 -13.29
C LEU A 417 16.22 27.86 -13.86
N SER A 418 17.34 28.55 -14.10
CA SER A 418 17.35 29.80 -14.84
C SER A 418 17.17 29.51 -16.34
N ILE A 419 16.17 30.13 -16.94
CA ILE A 419 15.80 29.95 -18.33
C ILE A 419 16.53 30.98 -19.17
N LYS A 420 17.44 30.50 -19.99
CA LYS A 420 18.24 31.29 -20.92
C LYS A 420 17.88 30.90 -22.34
N HIS A 421 17.42 31.86 -23.13
CA HIS A 421 17.02 31.66 -24.51
C HIS A 421 18.20 31.93 -25.44
N CYS A 422 18.42 31.03 -26.40
CA CYS A 422 19.43 31.18 -27.44
C CYS A 422 18.77 31.25 -28.81
N LEU A 423 19.30 32.08 -29.70
CA LEU A 423 18.93 32.09 -31.12
C LEU A 423 19.80 31.06 -31.85
N LEU A 424 19.16 30.04 -32.40
CA LEU A 424 19.80 28.91 -33.06
C LEU A 424 19.52 28.91 -34.56
N ALA A 425 20.48 28.46 -35.36
CA ALA A 425 20.32 28.23 -36.80
C ALA A 425 21.23 27.09 -37.27
N ASN A 426 21.03 26.62 -38.50
CA ASN A 426 21.93 25.62 -39.09
C ASN A 426 23.35 26.18 -39.30
N HIS A 427 24.36 25.31 -39.29
CA HIS A 427 25.74 25.70 -39.54
C HIS A 427 25.90 26.45 -40.88
N GLY A 428 26.64 27.56 -40.84
CA GLY A 428 26.89 28.43 -42.01
C GLY A 428 25.83 29.50 -42.28
N VAL A 429 24.70 29.49 -41.56
CA VAL A 429 23.69 30.56 -41.61
C VAL A 429 24.16 31.73 -40.75
N LYS A 430 24.06 32.96 -41.27
CA LYS A 430 24.31 34.19 -40.51
C LYS A 430 23.00 34.78 -39.98
N ILE A 431 23.10 35.65 -38.99
CA ILE A 431 21.94 36.37 -38.44
C ILE A 431 21.18 37.15 -39.53
N GLU A 432 21.90 37.69 -40.51
CA GLU A 432 21.35 38.47 -41.63
C GLU A 432 20.52 37.63 -42.61
N ASP A 433 20.74 36.31 -42.65
CA ASP A 433 20.05 35.40 -43.56
C ASP A 433 18.65 34.98 -43.03
N LEU A 434 18.35 35.30 -41.77
CA LEU A 434 17.10 34.91 -41.11
C LEU A 434 15.94 35.79 -41.55
N THR A 435 14.87 35.18 -42.05
CA THR A 435 13.59 35.85 -42.34
C THR A 435 12.53 35.54 -41.31
N ARG A 436 12.61 34.38 -40.65
CA ARG A 436 11.65 33.94 -39.63
C ARG A 436 12.29 33.14 -38.49
N VAL A 437 11.62 33.11 -37.34
CA VAL A 437 12.05 32.43 -36.13
C VAL A 437 10.90 31.63 -35.51
N LEU A 438 11.18 30.37 -35.18
CA LEU A 438 10.26 29.41 -34.60
C LEU A 438 10.50 29.25 -33.09
N SER A 439 9.43 29.27 -32.28
CA SER A 439 9.47 28.81 -30.87
C SER A 439 8.06 28.73 -30.26
N HIS A 440 7.99 28.34 -28.99
CA HIS A 440 6.76 28.44 -28.20
C HIS A 440 6.32 29.91 -28.05
N PRO A 441 5.01 30.24 -28.10
CA PRO A 441 4.51 31.62 -27.96
C PRO A 441 5.09 32.37 -26.76
N GLN A 442 5.23 31.69 -25.63
CA GLN A 442 5.77 32.30 -24.41
C GLN A 442 7.27 32.63 -24.52
N ALA A 443 8.05 31.81 -25.23
CA ALA A 443 9.47 32.10 -25.45
C ALA A 443 9.65 33.24 -26.46
N LEU A 444 8.80 33.30 -27.50
CA LEU A 444 8.78 34.42 -28.46
C LEU A 444 8.43 35.74 -27.79
N ALA A 445 7.43 35.74 -26.89
CA ALA A 445 7.05 36.91 -26.11
C ALA A 445 8.14 37.37 -25.14
N GLN A 446 8.93 36.43 -24.60
CA GLN A 446 10.06 36.72 -23.72
C GLN A 446 11.31 37.26 -24.45
N CYS A 447 11.35 37.22 -25.79
CA CYS A 447 12.48 37.68 -26.58
C CYS A 447 12.07 38.76 -27.58
N GLU A 448 11.01 39.52 -27.27
CA GLU A 448 10.36 40.43 -28.20
C GLU A 448 11.32 41.54 -28.66
N HIS A 449 12.13 42.10 -27.75
CA HIS A 449 13.01 43.22 -28.09
C HIS A 449 14.08 42.79 -29.09
N THR A 450 14.72 41.65 -28.84
CA THR A 450 15.75 41.11 -29.71
C THR A 450 15.18 40.72 -31.08
N LEU A 451 14.04 40.04 -31.13
CA LEU A 451 13.41 39.62 -32.38
C LEU A 451 12.92 40.82 -33.21
N THR A 452 12.42 41.87 -32.57
CA THR A 452 12.02 43.12 -33.25
C THR A 452 13.21 43.82 -33.89
N ARG A 453 14.35 43.88 -33.18
CA ARG A 453 15.59 44.48 -33.70
C ARG A 453 16.12 43.74 -34.92
N LEU A 454 15.95 42.43 -34.97
CA LEU A 454 16.34 41.58 -36.10
C LEU A 454 15.36 41.62 -37.28
N ARG A 455 14.15 42.19 -37.11
CA ARG A 455 13.10 42.28 -38.15
C ARG A 455 12.69 40.94 -38.75
N VAL A 456 12.73 39.89 -37.94
CA VAL A 456 12.34 38.53 -38.33
C VAL A 456 10.86 38.26 -38.04
N ALA A 457 10.19 37.50 -38.90
CA ALA A 457 8.83 37.02 -38.64
C ALA A 457 8.83 35.99 -37.51
N ARG A 458 7.83 36.03 -36.63
CA ARG A 458 7.72 35.13 -35.47
C ARG A 458 6.66 34.08 -35.77
N GLU A 459 7.04 32.81 -35.74
CA GLU A 459 6.15 31.69 -36.02
C GLU A 459 6.04 30.81 -34.77
N ALA A 460 4.81 30.71 -34.25
CA ALA A 460 4.53 29.98 -33.03
C ALA A 460 4.41 28.47 -33.32
N VAL A 461 5.11 27.67 -32.52
CA VAL A 461 5.01 26.20 -32.50
C VAL A 461 4.76 25.71 -31.07
N ASP A 462 4.47 24.43 -30.92
CA ASP A 462 4.05 23.87 -29.61
C ASP A 462 5.17 23.75 -28.58
N ASP A 463 6.45 23.70 -29.00
CA ASP A 463 7.58 23.51 -28.09
C ASP A 463 8.87 24.20 -28.58
N THR A 464 9.70 24.65 -27.63
CA THR A 464 10.98 25.30 -27.92
C THR A 464 12.03 24.32 -28.45
N ALA A 465 12.12 23.13 -27.86
CA ALA A 465 13.05 22.10 -28.33
C ALA A 465 12.57 21.46 -29.64
N GLY A 466 11.26 21.26 -29.79
CA GLY A 466 10.63 20.90 -31.06
C GLY A 466 10.93 21.90 -32.19
N ALA A 467 10.96 23.21 -31.91
CA ALA A 467 11.35 24.23 -32.88
C ALA A 467 12.79 24.04 -33.39
N ALA A 468 13.73 23.79 -32.48
CA ALA A 468 15.13 23.52 -32.82
C ALA A 468 15.26 22.24 -33.65
N GLN A 469 14.57 21.16 -33.25
CA GLN A 469 14.53 19.91 -33.99
C GLN A 469 14.01 20.13 -35.43
N PHE A 470 12.95 20.91 -35.59
CA PHE A 470 12.36 21.18 -36.89
C PHE A 470 13.32 21.92 -37.84
N VAL A 471 14.03 22.93 -37.34
CA VAL A 471 15.04 23.70 -38.10
C VAL A 471 16.20 22.81 -38.52
N ALA A 472 16.69 21.96 -37.62
CA ALA A 472 17.78 21.02 -37.89
C ALA A 472 17.37 19.96 -38.94
N HIS A 473 16.19 19.35 -38.77
CA HIS A 473 15.71 18.26 -39.61
C HIS A 473 15.51 18.70 -41.07
N HIS A 474 14.89 19.87 -41.28
CA HIS A 474 14.61 20.41 -42.61
C HIS A 474 15.77 21.20 -43.22
N LYS A 475 16.88 21.37 -42.48
CA LYS A 475 18.08 22.12 -42.90
C LYS A 475 17.74 23.52 -43.45
N LEU A 476 16.79 24.19 -42.81
CA LEU A 476 16.33 25.52 -43.21
C LEU A 476 17.46 26.53 -43.07
N LYS A 477 17.64 27.38 -44.09
CA LYS A 477 18.69 28.41 -44.13
C LYS A 477 18.16 29.82 -43.84
N ASP A 478 16.86 30.01 -44.02
CA ASP A 478 16.14 31.26 -43.80
C ASP A 478 15.47 31.34 -42.41
N THR A 479 15.55 30.26 -41.63
CA THR A 479 14.74 30.07 -40.43
C THR A 479 15.62 29.77 -39.22
N GLY A 480 15.42 30.53 -38.14
CA GLY A 480 16.04 30.30 -36.84
C GLY A 480 15.07 29.67 -35.83
N ALA A 481 15.59 29.23 -34.69
CA ALA A 481 14.79 28.76 -33.56
C ALA A 481 15.21 29.45 -32.26
N VAL A 482 14.25 29.80 -31.39
CA VAL A 482 14.54 30.18 -30.01
C VAL A 482 14.41 28.95 -29.12
N ALA A 483 15.51 28.50 -28.53
CA ALA A 483 15.52 27.31 -27.68
C ALA A 483 16.64 27.35 -26.63
N SER A 484 16.75 26.28 -25.86
CA SER A 484 17.82 26.11 -24.87
C SER A 484 19.17 25.85 -25.56
N ILE A 485 20.26 26.15 -24.84
CA ILE A 485 21.62 25.77 -25.28
C ILE A 485 21.79 24.24 -25.37
N GLY A 486 21.02 23.47 -24.60
CA GLY A 486 21.00 22.01 -24.68
C GLY A 486 20.48 21.52 -26.02
N ALA A 487 19.38 22.11 -26.50
CA ALA A 487 18.81 21.79 -27.81
C ALA A 487 19.82 22.06 -28.95
N ALA A 488 20.61 23.14 -28.85
CA ALA A 488 21.65 23.44 -29.84
C ALA A 488 22.69 22.32 -29.95
N ARG A 489 23.11 21.75 -28.82
CA ARG A 489 24.09 20.64 -28.77
C ARG A 489 23.50 19.33 -29.29
N ILE A 490 22.25 19.03 -28.92
CA ILE A 490 21.57 17.78 -29.29
C ILE A 490 21.28 17.73 -30.80
N TYR A 491 20.83 18.85 -31.36
CA TYR A 491 20.44 18.94 -32.78
C TYR A 491 21.53 19.49 -33.70
N ASP A 492 22.77 19.64 -33.19
CA ASP A 492 23.93 20.18 -33.91
C ASP A 492 23.63 21.49 -34.66
N LEU A 493 23.11 22.47 -33.92
CA LEU A 493 22.81 23.81 -34.43
C LEU A 493 23.86 24.82 -33.97
N ASN A 494 24.12 25.80 -34.83
CA ASN A 494 24.95 26.95 -34.52
C ASN A 494 24.20 27.95 -33.64
N VAL A 495 24.87 28.46 -32.61
CA VAL A 495 24.32 29.47 -31.70
C VAL A 495 24.70 30.85 -32.22
N LEU A 496 23.71 31.58 -32.74
CA LEU A 496 23.92 32.91 -33.31
C LEU A 496 23.97 34.00 -32.25
N ALA A 497 23.15 33.87 -31.21
CA ALA A 497 23.14 34.77 -30.06
C ALA A 497 22.70 34.00 -28.82
N GLN A 498 23.31 34.33 -27.68
CA GLN A 498 22.96 33.77 -26.36
C GLN A 498 22.30 34.84 -25.51
N ASP A 499 21.51 34.40 -24.52
CA ASP A 499 20.84 35.27 -23.55
C ASP A 499 19.99 36.37 -24.23
N ILE A 500 19.16 35.97 -25.20
CA ILE A 500 18.35 36.91 -26.02
C ILE A 500 17.03 37.33 -25.36
N GLN A 501 16.72 36.78 -24.19
CA GLN A 501 15.54 37.10 -23.40
C GLN A 501 15.56 38.56 -22.92
N ASP A 502 14.38 39.17 -22.82
CA ASP A 502 14.20 40.56 -22.42
C ASP A 502 14.44 40.75 -20.91
N ASP A 503 14.17 39.73 -20.10
CA ASP A 503 14.40 39.70 -18.65
C ASP A 503 15.42 38.60 -18.27
N SER A 504 16.48 38.98 -17.57
CA SER A 504 17.54 38.07 -17.13
C SER A 504 17.14 37.18 -15.95
N ASP A 505 16.13 37.57 -15.18
CA ASP A 505 15.71 36.91 -13.94
C ASP A 505 14.55 35.92 -14.18
N ASN A 506 14.57 35.25 -15.34
CA ASN A 506 13.62 34.20 -15.69
C ASN A 506 14.00 32.87 -15.02
N VAL A 507 13.26 32.48 -14.00
CA VAL A 507 13.49 31.25 -13.24
C VAL A 507 12.23 30.40 -13.23
N THR A 508 12.39 29.11 -13.52
CA THR A 508 11.33 28.12 -13.40
C THR A 508 11.62 27.19 -12.24
N ARG A 509 10.63 27.02 -11.36
CA ARG A 509 10.65 26.05 -10.26
C ARG A 509 10.01 24.75 -10.74
N PHE A 510 10.73 23.66 -10.57
CA PHE A 510 10.30 22.32 -10.88
C PHE A 510 10.17 21.51 -9.59
N LEU A 511 9.19 20.61 -9.56
CA LEU A 511 8.99 19.66 -8.48
C LEU A 511 9.49 18.28 -8.92
N MET A 512 10.22 17.63 -8.02
CA MET A 512 10.63 16.24 -8.13
C MET A 512 9.54 15.39 -7.51
N LEU A 513 8.94 14.49 -8.29
CA LEU A 513 7.84 13.64 -7.88
C LEU A 513 8.28 12.18 -7.81
N ALA A 514 7.76 11.46 -6.83
CA ALA A 514 7.93 10.03 -6.68
C ALA A 514 6.63 9.35 -6.22
N ARG A 515 6.56 8.04 -6.40
CA ARG A 515 5.45 7.21 -5.87
C ARG A 515 5.38 7.24 -4.34
N GLU A 516 6.52 7.41 -3.68
CA GLU A 516 6.63 7.33 -2.22
C GLU A 516 7.19 8.63 -1.64
N PRO A 517 6.68 9.07 -0.47
CA PRO A 517 7.18 10.28 0.18
C PRO A 517 8.56 10.06 0.79
N ILE A 518 9.36 11.13 0.86
CA ILE A 518 10.57 11.14 1.67
C ILE A 518 10.19 11.11 3.15
N ILE A 519 10.93 10.33 3.94
CA ILE A 519 10.80 10.35 5.40
C ILE A 519 11.39 11.67 5.89
N PRO A 520 10.57 12.56 6.48
CA PRO A 520 11.02 13.87 6.92
C PRO A 520 11.98 13.73 8.09
N GLY A 521 13.14 14.39 7.99
CA GLY A 521 14.12 14.54 9.08
C GLY A 521 14.10 15.97 9.64
N THR A 522 14.92 16.22 10.65
CA THR A 522 15.21 17.58 11.16
C THR A 522 16.70 17.91 11.03
N ASP A 523 17.41 17.15 10.18
CA ASP A 523 18.85 17.22 9.95
C ASP A 523 19.27 18.43 9.09
N ARG A 524 18.33 18.99 8.33
CA ARG A 524 18.55 20.12 7.42
C ARG A 524 17.27 20.94 7.26
N PRO A 525 17.28 22.07 6.55
CA PRO A 525 16.07 22.82 6.26
C PRO A 525 15.12 22.01 5.36
N PHE A 526 13.85 21.95 5.75
CA PHE A 526 12.79 21.24 5.03
C PHE A 526 11.70 22.23 4.63
N LYS A 527 11.07 21.93 3.49
CA LYS A 527 9.83 22.55 3.05
C LYS A 527 8.75 21.50 3.01
N THR A 528 7.55 21.88 3.43
CA THR A 528 6.36 21.03 3.34
C THR A 528 5.32 21.71 2.48
N SER A 529 4.83 20.97 1.50
CA SER A 529 3.78 21.40 0.60
C SER A 529 2.47 20.73 0.99
N ILE A 530 1.43 21.53 1.16
CA ILE A 530 0.08 21.08 1.49
C ILE A 530 -0.94 21.66 0.53
N VAL A 531 -2.10 21.01 0.50
CA VAL A 531 -3.30 21.50 -0.16
C VAL A 531 -4.47 21.31 0.79
N PHE A 532 -5.28 22.35 0.94
CA PHE A 532 -6.44 22.34 1.81
C PHE A 532 -7.61 23.10 1.23
N SER A 533 -8.82 22.79 1.69
CA SER A 533 -10.03 23.60 1.46
C SER A 533 -10.64 23.98 2.80
N LEU A 534 -11.38 25.09 2.78
CA LEU A 534 -12.03 25.67 3.96
C LEU A 534 -13.52 25.81 3.67
N ASP A 535 -14.31 25.87 4.74
CA ASP A 535 -15.70 26.34 4.63
C ASP A 535 -15.73 27.82 4.25
N GLU A 536 -16.85 28.25 3.65
CA GLU A 536 -17.06 29.64 3.27
C GLU A 536 -17.35 30.51 4.50
N GLY A 537 -16.71 31.68 4.54
CA GLY A 537 -16.91 32.66 5.58
C GLY A 537 -15.85 33.76 5.56
N PRO A 538 -16.18 34.99 6.02
CA PRO A 538 -15.21 36.06 6.12
C PRO A 538 -14.08 35.68 7.10
N GLY A 539 -12.83 35.88 6.69
CA GLY A 539 -11.66 35.62 7.55
C GLY A 539 -11.23 34.16 7.67
N MET A 540 -11.86 33.21 6.97
CA MET A 540 -11.48 31.79 7.06
C MET A 540 -10.04 31.53 6.61
N LEU A 541 -9.59 32.19 5.53
CA LEU A 541 -8.18 32.11 5.11
C LEU A 541 -7.24 32.72 6.15
N TYR A 542 -7.62 33.83 6.77
CA TYR A 542 -6.83 34.43 7.85
C TYR A 542 -6.67 33.45 9.02
N MET A 543 -7.76 32.79 9.43
CA MET A 543 -7.69 31.77 10.47
C MET A 543 -6.76 30.61 10.10
N ALA A 544 -6.81 30.14 8.84
CA ALA A 544 -5.90 29.12 8.34
C ALA A 544 -4.42 29.54 8.41
N LEU A 545 -4.10 30.76 7.99
CA LEU A 545 -2.73 31.29 8.01
C LEU A 545 -2.24 31.62 9.42
N ALA A 546 -3.14 32.03 10.31
CA ALA A 546 -2.83 32.31 11.71
C ALA A 546 -2.26 31.08 12.41
N VAL A 547 -2.69 29.87 12.03
CA VAL A 547 -2.18 28.61 12.59
C VAL A 547 -0.66 28.47 12.43
N PHE A 548 -0.12 28.89 11.29
CA PHE A 548 1.31 28.89 10.99
C PHE A 548 2.02 30.09 11.64
N SER A 549 1.45 31.29 11.51
CA SER A 549 2.02 32.53 12.04
C SER A 549 2.19 32.49 13.56
N MET A 550 1.19 31.99 14.31
CA MET A 550 1.25 31.84 15.78
C MET A 550 2.35 30.87 16.24
N ARG A 551 2.88 30.04 15.34
CA ARG A 551 3.95 29.07 15.61
C ARG A 551 5.27 29.49 14.96
N ASN A 552 5.36 30.71 14.45
CA ASN A 552 6.52 31.26 13.77
C ASN A 552 7.00 30.41 12.58
N ILE A 553 6.05 29.80 11.84
CA ILE A 553 6.32 29.02 10.64
C ILE A 553 6.18 29.93 9.42
N ASN A 554 7.25 30.05 8.64
CA ASN A 554 7.28 30.89 7.45
C ASN A 554 6.56 30.22 6.27
N LEU A 555 5.78 30.99 5.52
CA LEU A 555 5.11 30.54 4.30
C LEU A 555 5.86 31.06 3.09
N THR A 556 6.20 30.16 2.17
CA THR A 556 6.96 30.51 0.94
C THR A 556 6.07 30.56 -0.29
N LYS A 557 4.89 29.94 -0.25
CA LYS A 557 3.89 30.03 -1.31
C LYS A 557 2.48 29.94 -0.75
N ILE A 558 1.58 30.71 -1.32
CA ILE A 558 0.13 30.51 -1.20
C ILE A 558 -0.55 30.79 -2.54
N GLU A 559 -1.39 29.87 -3.00
CA GLU A 559 -2.14 29.99 -4.25
C GLU A 559 -3.58 29.52 -4.02
N SER A 560 -4.57 30.32 -4.45
CA SER A 560 -5.98 29.97 -4.33
C SER A 560 -6.55 29.55 -5.69
N ARG A 561 -7.37 28.50 -5.71
CA ARG A 561 -7.83 27.90 -6.95
C ARG A 561 -9.24 27.32 -6.82
N PRO A 562 -10.22 27.72 -7.67
CA PRO A 562 -11.57 27.18 -7.60
C PRO A 562 -11.65 25.74 -8.11
N GLN A 563 -12.36 24.88 -7.38
CA GLN A 563 -12.51 23.45 -7.67
C GLN A 563 -13.46 23.23 -8.86
N ARG A 564 -12.90 22.79 -9.99
CA ARG A 564 -13.65 22.57 -11.25
C ARG A 564 -14.74 21.48 -11.18
N LYS A 565 -14.66 20.54 -10.23
CA LYS A 565 -15.56 19.36 -10.14
C LYS A 565 -16.83 19.56 -9.31
N ARG A 566 -16.99 20.71 -8.65
CA ARG A 566 -18.25 21.12 -8.01
C ARG A 566 -18.67 22.51 -8.50
N PRO A 567 -19.02 22.67 -9.78
CA PRO A 567 -19.77 23.85 -10.19
C PRO A 567 -21.22 23.63 -9.76
N LEU A 568 -21.70 24.41 -8.80
CA LEU A 568 -23.14 24.69 -8.57
C LEU A 568 -24.00 23.50 -8.12
N ILE A 569 -24.37 23.45 -6.83
CA ILE A 569 -25.67 22.88 -6.45
C ILE A 569 -26.67 24.04 -6.52
N GLN A 570 -27.49 24.04 -7.56
CA GLN A 570 -28.69 24.86 -7.60
C GLN A 570 -29.66 24.32 -6.54
N HIS A 571 -29.64 24.88 -5.33
CA HIS A 571 -30.83 24.81 -4.50
C HIS A 571 -31.88 25.71 -5.15
N ALA A 572 -32.81 25.08 -5.88
CA ALA A 572 -34.06 25.72 -6.26
C ALA A 572 -34.88 25.96 -4.98
N GLY A 573 -34.68 27.14 -4.38
CA GLY A 573 -35.41 27.58 -3.19
C GLY A 573 -35.20 29.09 -3.01
N ASN A 574 -36.21 29.85 -3.41
CA ASN A 574 -36.41 31.30 -3.29
C ASN A 574 -35.42 32.08 -2.38
N GLY A 575 -34.65 32.97 -2.99
CA GLY A 575 -33.86 34.00 -2.30
C GLY A 575 -32.52 34.19 -2.98
N ASP A 576 -32.29 35.39 -3.51
CA ASP A 576 -31.06 35.85 -4.16
C ASP A 576 -29.81 35.54 -3.32
N GLY A 577 -29.05 34.52 -3.72
CA GLY A 577 -27.85 34.06 -3.02
C GLY A 577 -26.73 33.81 -4.02
N LEU A 578 -25.60 34.51 -3.83
CA LEU A 578 -24.43 34.42 -4.70
C LEU A 578 -23.98 32.96 -4.87
N LYS A 579 -23.59 32.63 -6.10
CA LYS A 579 -22.98 31.34 -6.46
C LYS A 579 -21.55 31.31 -5.95
N TYR A 580 -21.21 30.41 -5.04
CA TYR A 580 -19.85 30.28 -4.52
C TYR A 580 -19.14 29.03 -5.07
N PHE A 581 -17.80 29.10 -5.16
CA PHE A 581 -16.93 28.02 -5.63
C PHE A 581 -16.21 27.42 -4.43
N ASP A 582 -16.14 26.07 -4.33
CA ASP A 582 -15.22 25.40 -3.39
C ASP A 582 -13.77 25.78 -3.78
N TYR A 583 -13.01 26.45 -2.91
CA TYR A 583 -11.61 26.85 -3.17
C TYR A 583 -10.61 25.84 -2.58
N LEU A 584 -9.59 25.52 -3.37
CA LEU A 584 -8.39 24.82 -2.94
C LEU A 584 -7.26 25.82 -2.75
N PHE A 585 -6.58 25.73 -1.62
CA PHE A 585 -5.40 26.51 -1.30
C PHE A 585 -4.18 25.62 -1.32
N TYR A 586 -3.21 25.93 -2.18
CA TYR A 586 -1.89 25.30 -2.18
C TYR A 586 -0.95 26.15 -1.37
N CYS A 587 -0.25 25.55 -0.42
CA CYS A 587 0.62 26.28 0.49
C CYS A 587 1.93 25.52 0.70
N ASP A 588 3.04 26.25 0.59
CA ASP A 588 4.37 25.77 0.94
C ASP A 588 4.86 26.49 2.19
N PHE A 589 5.36 25.75 3.16
CA PHE A 589 5.91 26.31 4.40
C PHE A 589 7.24 25.69 4.80
N GLU A 590 8.09 26.47 5.46
CA GLU A 590 9.44 26.09 5.87
C GLU A 590 9.42 25.38 7.22
N ALA A 591 8.98 24.13 7.21
CA ALA A 591 9.14 23.23 8.33
C ALA A 591 9.10 21.77 7.87
N SER A 592 9.73 20.91 8.66
CA SER A 592 9.67 19.45 8.48
C SER A 592 8.39 18.88 9.09
N MET A 593 7.83 17.85 8.47
CA MET A 593 6.74 17.07 9.07
C MET A 593 7.17 16.26 10.31
N ALA A 594 8.46 16.18 10.61
CA ALA A 594 8.98 15.65 11.87
C ALA A 594 8.95 16.67 13.02
N ASP A 595 8.81 17.97 12.73
CA ASP A 595 8.73 19.02 13.75
C ASP A 595 7.37 19.02 14.45
N HIS A 596 7.37 19.02 15.78
CA HIS A 596 6.18 19.14 16.59
C HIS A 596 5.38 20.41 16.31
N ASN A 597 6.04 21.53 16.00
CA ASN A 597 5.35 22.79 15.69
C ASN A 597 4.54 22.66 14.39
N ALA A 598 5.14 22.10 13.34
CA ALA A 598 4.47 21.82 12.08
C ALA A 598 3.30 20.83 12.23
N GLN A 599 3.51 19.76 13.00
CA GLN A 599 2.45 18.79 13.28
C GLN A 599 1.28 19.42 14.04
N ASN A 600 1.57 20.26 15.04
CA ASN A 600 0.54 20.96 15.80
C ASN A 600 -0.18 22.01 14.94
N ALA A 601 0.52 22.65 14.01
CA ALA A 601 -0.10 23.54 13.03
C ALA A 601 -1.08 22.77 12.15
N LEU A 602 -0.67 21.65 11.55
CA LEU A 602 -1.56 20.88 10.69
C LEU A 602 -2.74 20.25 11.44
N LYS A 603 -2.55 19.82 12.69
CA LYS A 603 -3.66 19.34 13.53
C LYS A 603 -4.70 20.43 13.74
N HIS A 604 -4.26 21.64 14.10
CA HIS A 604 -5.16 22.77 14.31
C HIS A 604 -5.85 23.21 13.02
N LEU A 605 -5.13 23.25 11.88
CA LEU A 605 -5.73 23.52 10.57
C LEU A 605 -6.80 22.49 10.21
N LYS A 606 -6.56 21.22 10.54
CA LYS A 606 -7.50 20.11 10.27
C LYS A 606 -8.80 20.21 11.06
N GLU A 607 -8.86 21.00 12.15
CA GLU A 607 -10.08 21.17 12.94
C GLU A 607 -11.18 21.91 12.17
N PHE A 608 -10.82 22.79 11.24
CA PHE A 608 -11.77 23.59 10.45
C PHE A 608 -11.56 23.50 8.93
N ALA A 609 -10.54 22.78 8.46
CA ALA A 609 -10.38 22.48 7.04
C ALA A 609 -11.31 21.34 6.62
N THR A 610 -12.09 21.54 5.55
CA THR A 610 -12.96 20.52 4.96
C THR A 610 -12.16 19.44 4.23
N PHE A 611 -10.97 19.79 3.76
CA PHE A 611 -10.00 18.88 3.16
C PHE A 611 -8.59 19.35 3.50
N LEU A 612 -7.70 18.41 3.79
CA LEU A 612 -6.28 18.67 3.99
C LEU A 612 -5.48 17.45 3.50
N ARG A 613 -4.55 17.68 2.59
CA ARG A 613 -3.59 16.67 2.12
C ARG A 613 -2.18 17.26 2.15
N VAL A 614 -1.26 16.49 2.71
CA VAL A 614 0.18 16.76 2.59
C VAL A 614 0.66 16.18 1.27
N LEU A 615 1.24 17.03 0.42
CA LEU A 615 1.75 16.66 -0.91
C LEU A 615 3.18 16.13 -0.81
N GLY A 616 3.97 16.62 0.15
CA GLY A 616 5.31 16.13 0.44
C GLY A 616 6.01 17.00 1.49
N SER A 617 7.00 16.43 2.16
CA SER A 617 7.94 17.13 3.03
C SER A 617 9.34 16.76 2.59
N TYR A 618 10.08 17.73 2.06
CA TYR A 618 11.31 17.51 1.32
C TYR A 618 12.36 18.57 1.68
N PRO A 619 13.65 18.25 1.56
CA PRO A 619 14.72 19.20 1.86
C PRO A 619 14.73 20.33 0.82
N THR A 620 14.98 21.58 1.26
CA THR A 620 15.15 22.73 0.36
C THR A 620 16.50 22.72 -0.34
N GLU A 621 17.53 22.16 0.29
CA GLU A 621 18.85 21.97 -0.30
C GLU A 621 19.01 20.54 -0.81
N ILE A 622 19.20 20.42 -2.14
CA ILE A 622 19.61 19.16 -2.75
C ILE A 622 21.10 18.96 -2.42
N ASN A 623 21.39 18.35 -1.28
CA ASN A 623 22.66 17.65 -1.12
C ASN A 623 22.57 16.39 -1.98
N LEU A 624 23.17 16.49 -3.17
CA LEU A 624 23.40 15.40 -4.11
C LEU A 624 23.98 14.22 -3.33
N ILE A 625 23.22 13.12 -3.22
CA ILE A 625 23.66 11.87 -2.56
C ILE A 625 24.69 11.19 -3.44
#